data_AF-A0A8H7DN58-F1
#
_entry.id   AF-A0A8H7DN58-F1
#
_cell.length_a   1.000
_cell.length_b   1.000
_cell.length_c   1.000
_cell.angle_alpha   90.00
_cell.angle_beta   90.00
_cell.angle_gamma   90.00
#
_symmetry.space_group_name_H-M   'P 1'
#
loop_
_entity.id
_entity.type
_entity.pdbx_description
1 polymer ?
#
loop_
_entity_poly.entity_id
_entity_poly.type
_entity_poly.pdbx_seq_one_letter_code
_entity_poly.pdbx_strand_id
1 'polypeptide(L)'
;MFKFSSNIFSAFVLSAVAASAYDPTRNDNAKTRTATKTPGDTANWQQTISNYCQDTCIDVIPIAFVDSFSGGVPDLNLGNASLFPHGVFRELNLFHQTCDDNGVTGNCASLAAGIQACQAMGKIVTLSLGGGSTTASFATNTDATNFATTIWNSFLGGSGAHRPFGSAVLDGVDLDIEQGTSTGYAAFATQIRSLWSGASKPYYLSAAPQCPFPDAWVGSALDTVWFDSIYIQFYNGLKSYPSSSWNYGTDWLPHLFANPNVKLYIGAPASPTAANAGEYVSASTLGSIVSASRTLNPSRFGGVMLWDASQAYANGRFDVQVKNLLTGNGCSAAGGGGTGDGCAQTYTVKSGDTCSAIESATGVTDAQLHALNPAINSGCTNLSVGQTLCLKAGTGGGSSSGCTQTYTVKSGDTCSAIEAATGVTDAQLHALNPAINSGCTNLSVGQTLCLSGSGGGGGGCTQTYTVKSGDTCSAIEAATGVSDSQLHALNPSINSGCTNLSIGESLCLN
;
A
#
# COMPACT_ATOMS: atom_id res chain seq x y z
N MET A 1 43.93 -54.70 -7.71
CA MET A 1 42.47 -54.66 -7.48
C MET A 1 42.09 -53.22 -7.17
N PHE A 2 41.43 -52.55 -8.12
CA PHE A 2 41.18 -51.11 -8.11
C PHE A 2 40.07 -50.72 -7.12
N LYS A 3 40.32 -49.67 -6.32
CA LYS A 3 39.30 -48.96 -5.55
C LYS A 3 38.52 -48.04 -6.50
N PHE A 4 37.21 -48.19 -6.57
CA PHE A 4 36.32 -47.20 -7.17
C PHE A 4 35.69 -46.35 -6.07
N SER A 5 35.99 -45.05 -6.11
CA SER A 5 35.26 -44.01 -5.39
C SER A 5 34.03 -43.64 -6.22
N SER A 6 32.83 -43.80 -5.66
CA SER A 6 31.60 -43.24 -6.25
C SER A 6 31.37 -41.84 -5.73
N ASN A 7 31.49 -40.85 -6.62
CA ASN A 7 31.02 -39.49 -6.40
C ASN A 7 29.48 -39.49 -6.47
N ILE A 8 28.81 -39.20 -5.35
CA ILE A 8 27.38 -38.84 -5.34
C ILE A 8 27.31 -37.34 -5.62
N PHE A 9 26.82 -36.98 -6.81
CA PHE A 9 26.36 -35.62 -7.09
C PHE A 9 25.01 -35.43 -6.40
N SER A 10 24.98 -34.70 -5.28
CA SER A 10 23.73 -34.17 -4.73
C SER A 10 23.25 -33.03 -5.63
N ALA A 11 22.18 -33.27 -6.39
CA ALA A 11 21.44 -32.21 -7.03
C ALA A 11 20.72 -31.38 -5.96
N PHE A 12 21.23 -30.19 -5.67
CA PHE A 12 20.47 -29.16 -4.95
C PHE A 12 19.31 -28.73 -5.85
N VAL A 13 18.11 -29.23 -5.56
CA VAL A 13 16.88 -28.60 -6.05
C VAL A 13 16.76 -27.29 -5.29
N LEU A 14 17.17 -26.19 -5.90
CA LEU A 14 16.74 -24.86 -5.48
C LEU A 14 15.23 -24.79 -5.73
N SER A 15 14.45 -25.16 -4.71
CA SER A 15 13.05 -24.75 -4.65
C SER A 15 13.08 -23.24 -4.52
N ALA A 16 12.76 -22.53 -5.60
CA ALA A 16 12.45 -21.12 -5.52
C ALA A 16 11.28 -20.97 -4.56
N VAL A 17 11.55 -20.51 -3.34
CA VAL A 17 10.51 -20.12 -2.39
C VAL A 17 9.88 -18.87 -3.02
N ALA A 18 8.72 -19.03 -3.64
CA ALA A 18 7.91 -17.88 -4.02
C ALA A 18 7.62 -17.11 -2.73
N ALA A 19 8.18 -15.92 -2.61
CA ALA A 19 7.89 -15.05 -1.48
C ALA A 19 6.39 -14.71 -1.53
N SER A 20 5.65 -15.13 -0.51
CA SER A 20 4.23 -14.78 -0.35
C SER A 20 4.10 -13.28 -0.09
N ALA A 21 3.12 -12.62 -0.71
CA ALA A 21 2.86 -11.19 -0.45
C ALA A 21 2.46 -10.98 1.01
N TYR A 22 1.50 -11.78 1.49
CA TYR A 22 1.17 -11.86 2.91
C TYR A 22 2.03 -12.90 3.64
N ASP A 23 2.58 -12.53 4.80
CA ASP A 23 3.22 -13.47 5.72
C ASP A 23 2.83 -13.12 7.16
N PRO A 24 2.14 -14.01 7.90
CA PRO A 24 1.68 -13.72 9.26
C PRO A 24 2.83 -13.54 10.27
N THR A 25 4.07 -13.87 9.90
CA THR A 25 5.25 -13.66 10.73
C THR A 25 5.85 -12.26 10.56
N ARG A 26 5.63 -11.63 9.40
CA ARG A 26 6.11 -10.28 9.06
C ARG A 26 5.43 -9.20 9.91
N ASN A 27 6.05 -8.02 9.90
CA ASN A 27 5.63 -6.84 10.67
C ASN A 27 5.40 -5.61 9.77
N ASP A 28 5.26 -5.83 8.47
CA ASP A 28 5.11 -4.83 7.43
C ASP A 28 3.94 -5.13 6.50
N ASN A 29 3.00 -6.00 6.90
CA ASN A 29 1.80 -6.29 6.12
C ASN A 29 0.87 -5.07 6.07
N ALA A 30 0.18 -4.86 4.96
CA ALA A 30 -0.83 -3.84 4.74
C ALA A 30 -2.17 -4.47 4.39
N LYS A 31 -3.21 -4.10 5.13
CA LYS A 31 -4.60 -4.45 4.87
C LYS A 31 -5.36 -3.25 4.32
N THR A 32 -6.06 -3.40 3.22
CA THR A 32 -6.97 -2.36 2.70
C THR A 32 -8.31 -3.00 2.41
N ARG A 33 -9.40 -2.45 2.98
CA ARG A 33 -10.75 -2.94 2.72
C ARG A 33 -11.24 -2.51 1.35
N THR A 34 -12.01 -3.35 0.66
CA THR A 34 -12.81 -2.90 -0.49
C THR A 34 -14.02 -2.15 0.06
N ALA A 35 -14.13 -0.86 -0.22
CA ALA A 35 -15.17 0.03 0.32
C ALA A 35 -16.60 -0.49 0.11
N THR A 36 -17.48 -0.17 1.07
CA THR A 36 -18.94 -0.02 0.83
C THR A 36 -19.29 1.45 1.03
N LYS A 37 -19.63 2.15 -0.06
CA LYS A 37 -20.24 3.49 -0.11
C LYS A 37 -19.81 4.44 1.04
N THR A 38 -18.78 5.25 0.83
CA THR A 38 -18.64 6.49 1.61
C THR A 38 -19.75 7.47 1.21
N PRO A 39 -20.54 8.02 2.16
CA PRO A 39 -21.50 9.07 1.87
C PRO A 39 -20.78 10.27 1.22
N GLY A 40 -20.98 10.48 -0.08
CA GLY A 40 -20.34 11.55 -0.85
C GLY A 40 -19.34 11.10 -1.93
N ASP A 41 -19.09 9.80 -2.11
CA ASP A 41 -18.28 9.30 -3.24
C ASP A 41 -19.08 9.43 -4.56
N THR A 42 -18.86 10.53 -5.26
CA THR A 42 -19.39 10.81 -6.61
C THR A 42 -18.40 10.47 -7.72
N ALA A 43 -17.25 9.86 -7.39
CA ALA A 43 -16.06 9.87 -8.25
C ALA A 43 -15.61 8.48 -8.73
N ASN A 44 -16.38 7.41 -8.46
CA ASN A 44 -16.09 6.04 -8.93
C ASN A 44 -14.70 5.53 -8.53
N TRP A 45 -14.23 5.86 -7.33
CA TRP A 45 -12.86 5.52 -6.89
C TRP A 45 -12.67 4.05 -6.53
N GLN A 46 -13.76 3.31 -6.28
CA GLN A 46 -13.69 1.88 -6.06
C GLN A 46 -13.37 1.15 -7.37
N GLN A 47 -12.27 0.41 -7.36
CA GLN A 47 -11.81 -0.38 -8.49
C GLN A 47 -12.19 -1.85 -8.31
N THR A 48 -11.96 -2.64 -9.37
CA THR A 48 -12.16 -4.09 -9.30
C THR A 48 -11.18 -4.72 -8.30
N ILE A 49 -11.56 -5.85 -7.71
CA ILE A 49 -10.66 -6.61 -6.81
C ILE A 49 -9.35 -6.95 -7.54
N SER A 50 -9.41 -7.33 -8.81
CA SER A 50 -8.24 -7.63 -9.65
C SER A 50 -7.29 -6.45 -9.79
N ASN A 51 -7.79 -5.20 -9.74
CA ASN A 51 -6.93 -4.04 -9.73
C ASN A 51 -6.15 -3.96 -8.41
N TYR A 52 -6.84 -3.98 -7.26
CA TYR A 52 -6.17 -3.96 -5.96
C TYR A 52 -5.20 -5.13 -5.76
N CYS A 53 -5.45 -6.26 -6.41
CA CYS A 53 -4.58 -7.42 -6.35
C CYS A 53 -3.29 -7.27 -7.17
N GLN A 54 -3.26 -6.41 -8.18
CA GLN A 54 -2.00 -6.10 -8.85
C GLN A 54 -1.12 -5.16 -8.00
N ASP A 55 -1.69 -4.60 -6.94
CA ASP A 55 -0.97 -3.72 -6.04
C ASP A 55 -0.05 -4.50 -5.11
N THR A 56 1.26 -4.37 -5.28
CA THR A 56 2.21 -5.03 -4.38
C THR A 56 2.30 -4.35 -3.02
N CYS A 57 1.65 -3.19 -2.84
CA CYS A 57 1.57 -2.51 -1.55
C CYS A 57 0.44 -3.02 -0.65
N ILE A 58 -0.43 -3.90 -1.15
CA ILE A 58 -1.58 -4.45 -0.41
C ILE A 58 -1.36 -5.96 -0.21
N ASP A 59 -1.40 -6.47 1.01
CA ASP A 59 -1.20 -7.91 1.27
C ASP A 59 -2.50 -8.63 1.66
N VAL A 60 -3.43 -7.89 2.28
CA VAL A 60 -4.72 -8.40 2.78
C VAL A 60 -5.87 -7.59 2.22
N ILE A 61 -6.84 -8.28 1.60
CA ILE A 61 -8.03 -7.66 1.00
C ILE A 61 -9.29 -8.29 1.59
N PRO A 62 -9.89 -7.67 2.61
CA PRO A 62 -11.21 -8.05 3.11
C PRO A 62 -12.28 -7.56 2.15
N ILE A 63 -13.10 -8.49 1.68
CA ILE A 63 -14.33 -8.20 0.98
C ILE A 63 -15.35 -7.77 2.03
N ALA A 64 -15.69 -6.49 1.99
CA ALA A 64 -16.57 -5.83 2.92
C ALA A 64 -17.91 -5.54 2.19
N PHE A 65 -19.08 -5.93 2.70
CA PHE A 65 -19.36 -6.69 3.93
C PHE A 65 -20.46 -7.73 3.76
N VAL A 66 -20.46 -8.71 4.68
CA VAL A 66 -21.71 -9.26 5.18
C VAL A 66 -22.21 -8.33 6.30
N ASP A 67 -23.09 -7.40 5.96
CA ASP A 67 -23.53 -6.34 6.88
C ASP A 67 -24.80 -6.72 7.66
N SER A 68 -25.55 -7.73 7.22
CA SER A 68 -26.65 -8.32 7.97
C SER A 68 -26.56 -9.84 7.96
N PHE A 69 -26.97 -10.46 9.07
CA PHE A 69 -27.05 -11.91 9.19
C PHE A 69 -28.28 -12.37 9.96
N SER A 70 -29.36 -11.60 9.82
CA SER A 70 -30.66 -11.89 10.42
C SER A 70 -31.20 -13.24 9.93
N GLY A 71 -31.75 -14.05 10.84
CA GLY A 71 -32.28 -15.37 10.50
C GLY A 71 -31.22 -16.40 10.07
N GLY A 72 -29.93 -16.11 10.27
CA GLY A 72 -28.82 -17.03 9.93
C GLY A 72 -28.45 -17.04 8.44
N VAL A 73 -28.92 -16.06 7.66
CA VAL A 73 -28.60 -15.91 6.24
C VAL A 73 -27.67 -14.70 6.07
N PRO A 74 -26.49 -14.85 5.43
CA PRO A 74 -25.59 -13.73 5.19
C PRO A 74 -26.16 -12.82 4.11
N ASP A 75 -26.31 -11.54 4.41
CA ASP A 75 -26.66 -10.50 3.44
C ASP A 75 -25.40 -9.73 3.04
N LEU A 76 -25.10 -9.71 1.75
CA LEU A 76 -23.91 -9.09 1.20
C LEU A 76 -24.23 -7.70 0.67
N ASN A 77 -23.51 -6.72 1.17
CA ASN A 77 -23.51 -5.36 0.65
C ASN A 77 -22.09 -5.00 0.27
N LEU A 78 -21.84 -4.88 -1.04
CA LEU A 78 -20.50 -4.58 -1.58
C LEU A 78 -20.40 -3.15 -2.14
N GLY A 79 -21.35 -2.28 -1.79
CA GLY A 79 -21.43 -0.91 -2.30
C GLY A 79 -21.99 -0.82 -3.73
N ASN A 80 -21.61 0.24 -4.44
CA ASN A 80 -22.25 0.65 -5.69
C ASN A 80 -21.93 -0.28 -6.88
N ALA A 81 -22.71 -1.35 -7.03
CA ALA A 81 -22.73 -2.20 -8.23
C ALA A 81 -23.46 -1.56 -9.43
N SER A 82 -23.96 -0.32 -9.32
CA SER A 82 -24.87 0.32 -10.29
C SER A 82 -24.23 1.37 -11.23
N LEU A 83 -22.90 1.51 -11.31
CA LEU A 83 -22.25 2.53 -12.16
C LEU A 83 -21.22 2.02 -13.20
N PHE A 84 -21.29 0.76 -13.63
CA PHE A 84 -20.39 0.23 -14.68
C PHE A 84 -21.07 0.14 -16.06
N PRO A 85 -20.91 1.11 -16.98
CA PRO A 85 -21.21 0.88 -18.39
C PRO A 85 -20.05 0.13 -19.04
N HIS A 86 -20.37 -1.02 -19.64
CA HIS A 86 -19.51 -1.97 -20.38
C HIS A 86 -19.02 -3.20 -19.58
N GLY A 87 -19.84 -4.26 -19.59
CA GLY A 87 -19.39 -5.65 -19.52
C GLY A 87 -19.12 -6.26 -18.15
N VAL A 88 -19.31 -5.54 -17.05
CA VAL A 88 -19.09 -6.04 -15.68
C VAL A 88 -20.22 -5.50 -14.79
N PHE A 89 -20.99 -6.39 -14.15
CA PHE A 89 -22.20 -6.14 -13.34
C PHE A 89 -23.40 -5.50 -14.07
N ARG A 90 -24.27 -6.34 -14.67
CA ARG A 90 -25.70 -6.06 -14.91
C ARG A 90 -26.46 -6.89 -13.85
N GLU A 91 -27.52 -6.49 -13.16
CA GLU A 91 -28.54 -5.46 -13.37
C GLU A 91 -29.28 -5.17 -12.03
N LEU A 92 -30.00 -4.04 -11.96
CA LEU A 92 -30.76 -3.47 -10.84
C LEU A 92 -31.43 -4.42 -9.81
N ASN A 93 -31.35 -4.06 -8.51
CA ASN A 93 -32.57 -3.83 -7.71
C ASN A 93 -32.41 -2.73 -6.66
N LEU A 94 -33.35 -1.79 -6.67
CA LEU A 94 -33.30 -0.45 -6.08
C LEU A 94 -33.46 -0.37 -4.56
N PHE A 95 -33.33 -1.47 -3.81
CA PHE A 95 -33.37 -1.43 -2.34
C PHE A 95 -32.42 -2.39 -1.61
N HIS A 96 -31.63 -3.21 -2.31
CA HIS A 96 -30.52 -3.98 -1.72
C HIS A 96 -29.38 -4.06 -2.74
N GLN A 97 -28.27 -3.38 -2.46
CA GLN A 97 -27.05 -3.29 -3.27
C GLN A 97 -26.24 -4.61 -3.21
N THR A 98 -26.88 -5.66 -3.70
CA THR A 98 -26.30 -6.99 -3.85
C THR A 98 -25.76 -7.13 -5.27
N CYS A 99 -24.64 -7.81 -5.42
CA CYS A 99 -24.23 -8.34 -6.72
C CYS A 99 -25.34 -9.24 -7.29
N ASP A 100 -25.59 -9.14 -8.59
CA ASP A 100 -26.55 -9.96 -9.29
C ASP A 100 -25.89 -10.48 -10.57
N ASP A 101 -25.53 -11.76 -10.60
CA ASP A 101 -25.15 -12.45 -11.81
C ASP A 101 -26.36 -13.27 -12.34
N ASN A 102 -26.87 -12.86 -13.51
CA ASN A 102 -27.95 -13.53 -14.25
C ASN A 102 -29.36 -13.51 -13.60
N GLY A 103 -29.71 -12.45 -12.86
CA GLY A 103 -31.01 -12.28 -12.22
C GLY A 103 -31.15 -13.00 -10.87
N VAL A 104 -30.04 -13.34 -10.22
CA VAL A 104 -29.98 -13.97 -8.90
C VAL A 104 -29.33 -13.00 -7.91
N THR A 105 -30.18 -12.29 -7.18
CA THR A 105 -29.79 -11.39 -6.07
C THR A 105 -28.85 -12.10 -5.09
N GLY A 106 -27.69 -11.50 -4.81
CA GLY A 106 -26.68 -12.04 -3.89
C GLY A 106 -25.66 -13.00 -4.53
N ASN A 107 -25.69 -13.19 -5.85
CA ASN A 107 -24.71 -13.97 -6.59
C ASN A 107 -23.66 -13.06 -7.25
N CYS A 108 -22.42 -13.14 -6.79
CA CYS A 108 -21.24 -12.48 -7.36
C CYS A 108 -20.19 -13.49 -7.85
N ALA A 109 -20.63 -14.56 -8.52
CA ALA A 109 -19.75 -15.55 -9.12
C ALA A 109 -18.69 -14.93 -10.06
N SER A 110 -18.98 -13.79 -10.68
CA SER A 110 -18.05 -12.99 -11.48
C SER A 110 -16.82 -12.52 -10.71
N LEU A 111 -16.88 -12.38 -9.38
CA LEU A 111 -15.73 -12.06 -8.54
C LEU A 111 -14.76 -13.24 -8.35
N ALA A 112 -15.19 -14.47 -8.64
CA ALA A 112 -14.43 -15.67 -8.33
C ALA A 112 -13.03 -15.66 -8.96
N ALA A 113 -12.95 -15.31 -10.25
CA ALA A 113 -11.69 -15.25 -10.98
C ALA A 113 -10.74 -14.18 -10.42
N GLY A 114 -11.29 -13.02 -10.03
CA GLY A 114 -10.53 -11.95 -9.39
C GLY A 114 -9.94 -12.40 -8.06
N ILE A 115 -10.77 -12.96 -7.18
CA ILE A 115 -10.34 -13.50 -5.87
C ILE A 115 -9.24 -14.54 -6.03
N GLN A 116 -9.43 -15.51 -6.92
CA GLN A 116 -8.46 -16.57 -7.16
C GLN A 116 -7.14 -16.03 -7.73
N ALA A 117 -7.19 -15.00 -8.58
CA ALA A 117 -5.99 -14.33 -9.08
C ALA A 117 -5.22 -13.61 -7.95
N CYS A 118 -5.92 -12.96 -7.02
CA CYS A 118 -5.30 -12.35 -5.83
C CYS A 118 -4.57 -13.39 -4.98
N GLN A 119 -5.22 -14.52 -4.74
CA GLN A 119 -4.65 -15.64 -4.00
C GLN A 119 -3.42 -16.22 -4.70
N ALA A 120 -3.46 -16.35 -6.02
CA ALA A 120 -2.32 -16.79 -6.83
C ALA A 120 -1.12 -15.81 -6.76
N MET A 121 -1.37 -14.53 -6.46
CA MET A 121 -0.35 -13.52 -6.20
C MET A 121 0.13 -13.51 -4.73
N GLY A 122 -0.29 -14.49 -3.92
CA GLY A 122 0.13 -14.63 -2.52
C GLY A 122 -0.55 -13.65 -1.55
N LYS A 123 -1.65 -13.00 -1.98
CA LYS A 123 -2.47 -12.17 -1.09
C LYS A 123 -3.51 -13.02 -0.38
N ILE A 124 -3.94 -12.57 0.79
CA ILE A 124 -5.08 -13.18 1.48
C ILE A 124 -6.34 -12.35 1.24
N VAL A 125 -7.43 -13.03 0.86
CA VAL A 125 -8.74 -12.43 0.63
C VAL A 125 -9.73 -12.98 1.64
N THR A 126 -10.21 -12.15 2.56
CA THR A 126 -11.11 -12.56 3.65
C THR A 126 -12.52 -12.00 3.48
N LEU A 127 -13.50 -12.58 4.17
CA LEU A 127 -14.85 -12.02 4.26
C LEU A 127 -14.96 -11.16 5.52
N SER A 128 -15.38 -9.90 5.39
CA SER A 128 -15.62 -9.04 6.55
C SER A 128 -17.09 -9.06 6.95
N LEU A 129 -17.37 -9.32 8.24
CA LEU A 129 -18.71 -9.30 8.83
C LEU A 129 -18.89 -8.02 9.64
N GLY A 130 -20.07 -7.39 9.55
CA GLY A 130 -20.42 -6.19 10.31
C GLY A 130 -20.30 -4.90 9.50
N GLY A 131 -19.51 -3.95 10.00
CA GLY A 131 -19.38 -2.58 9.52
C GLY A 131 -20.28 -1.59 10.26
N GLY A 132 -19.95 -0.29 10.16
CA GLY A 132 -20.61 0.79 10.92
C GLY A 132 -22.04 1.18 10.52
N SER A 133 -22.73 0.44 9.65
CA SER A 133 -24.06 0.83 9.13
C SER A 133 -25.24 -0.07 9.51
N THR A 134 -25.03 -1.17 10.24
CA THR A 134 -26.05 -2.22 10.40
C THR A 134 -26.08 -2.91 11.76
N THR A 135 -27.26 -3.45 12.14
CA THR A 135 -27.52 -4.16 13.41
C THR A 135 -27.07 -5.64 13.37
N ALA A 136 -25.96 -5.93 12.70
CA ALA A 136 -25.40 -7.28 12.62
C ALA A 136 -25.11 -7.79 14.05
N SER A 137 -25.95 -8.69 14.55
CA SER A 137 -25.88 -9.22 15.92
C SER A 137 -26.47 -10.61 16.00
N PHE A 138 -25.97 -11.41 16.94
CA PHE A 138 -26.51 -12.74 17.23
C PHE A 138 -27.44 -12.69 18.44
N ALA A 139 -28.59 -13.36 18.36
CA ALA A 139 -29.47 -13.51 19.51
C ALA A 139 -28.89 -14.50 20.54
N THR A 140 -28.27 -15.59 20.07
CA THR A 140 -27.66 -16.62 20.93
C THR A 140 -26.33 -17.15 20.39
N ASN A 141 -25.56 -17.82 21.25
CA ASN A 141 -24.34 -18.53 20.84
C ASN A 141 -24.63 -19.68 19.86
N THR A 142 -25.82 -20.30 19.95
CA THR A 142 -26.25 -21.35 19.01
C THR A 142 -26.47 -20.77 17.62
N ASP A 143 -27.12 -19.62 17.52
CA ASP A 143 -27.31 -18.93 16.24
C ASP A 143 -25.97 -18.57 15.61
N ALA A 144 -25.03 -18.08 16.41
CA ALA A 144 -23.68 -17.75 15.97
C ALA A 144 -22.90 -18.98 15.47
N THR A 145 -23.05 -20.13 16.15
CA THR A 145 -22.43 -21.40 15.74
C THR A 145 -23.01 -21.93 14.43
N ASN A 146 -24.34 -21.87 14.30
CA ASN A 146 -25.02 -22.26 13.05
C ASN A 146 -24.60 -21.33 11.91
N PHE A 147 -24.54 -20.02 12.17
CA PHE A 147 -24.12 -19.04 11.18
C PHE A 147 -22.66 -19.22 10.74
N ALA A 148 -21.75 -19.57 11.63
CA ALA A 148 -20.38 -19.94 11.27
C ALA A 148 -20.35 -21.11 10.27
N THR A 149 -21.23 -22.11 10.44
CA THR A 149 -21.37 -23.21 9.49
C THR A 149 -21.93 -22.75 8.15
N THR A 150 -22.88 -21.81 8.15
CA THR A 150 -23.36 -21.15 6.93
C THR A 150 -22.23 -20.43 6.20
N ILE A 151 -21.46 -19.58 6.89
CA ILE A 151 -20.31 -18.87 6.30
C ILE A 151 -19.29 -19.86 5.73
N TRP A 152 -18.98 -20.93 6.47
CA TRP A 152 -18.06 -21.96 6.03
C TRP A 152 -18.50 -22.61 4.71
N ASN A 153 -19.78 -22.98 4.60
CA ASN A 153 -20.34 -23.65 3.43
C ASN A 153 -20.56 -22.71 2.23
N SER A 154 -20.80 -21.41 2.48
CA SER A 154 -21.09 -20.43 1.43
C SER A 154 -19.82 -19.80 0.85
N PHE A 155 -18.78 -19.58 1.66
CA PHE A 155 -17.64 -18.73 1.27
C PHE A 155 -16.26 -19.38 1.46
N LEU A 156 -16.16 -20.38 2.35
CA LEU A 156 -14.89 -21.01 2.73
C LEU A 156 -14.86 -22.46 2.22
N GLY A 157 -14.16 -23.34 2.95
CA GLY A 157 -13.87 -24.71 2.53
C GLY A 157 -15.03 -25.69 2.65
N GLY A 158 -16.19 -25.25 3.11
CA GLY A 158 -17.39 -26.06 3.18
C GLY A 158 -18.07 -26.22 1.82
N SER A 159 -19.16 -26.98 1.81
CA SER A 159 -19.98 -27.20 0.61
C SER A 159 -21.40 -26.75 0.89
N GLY A 160 -21.92 -25.84 0.07
CA GLY A 160 -23.26 -25.29 0.19
C GLY A 160 -23.90 -25.14 -1.19
N ALA A 161 -25.23 -25.21 -1.24
CA ALA A 161 -25.98 -25.06 -2.49
C ALA A 161 -25.91 -23.64 -3.06
N HIS A 162 -25.76 -22.63 -2.18
CA HIS A 162 -25.60 -21.24 -2.56
C HIS A 162 -24.20 -20.76 -2.18
N ARG A 163 -23.38 -20.44 -3.19
CA ARG A 163 -22.03 -19.90 -3.03
C ARG A 163 -21.94 -18.55 -3.73
N PRO A 164 -22.05 -17.43 -2.99
CA PRO A 164 -22.11 -16.11 -3.59
C PRO A 164 -20.92 -15.76 -4.47
N PHE A 165 -19.71 -16.23 -4.16
CA PHE A 165 -18.53 -16.00 -4.99
C PHE A 165 -18.20 -17.19 -5.90
N GLY A 166 -19.20 -17.95 -6.31
CA GLY A 166 -19.05 -19.10 -7.19
C GLY A 166 -18.03 -20.12 -6.68
N SER A 167 -17.02 -20.41 -7.51
CA SER A 167 -15.94 -21.35 -7.21
C SER A 167 -14.86 -20.80 -6.27
N ALA A 168 -14.89 -19.53 -5.90
CA ALA A 168 -13.89 -18.99 -4.99
C ALA A 168 -14.08 -19.54 -3.57
N VAL A 169 -12.94 -19.79 -2.93
CA VAL A 169 -12.84 -20.19 -1.52
C VAL A 169 -11.96 -19.14 -0.86
N LEU A 170 -12.56 -18.30 0.00
CA LEU A 170 -11.83 -17.22 0.67
C LEU A 170 -10.80 -17.78 1.65
N ASP A 171 -9.88 -16.93 2.08
CA ASP A 171 -8.79 -17.29 2.99
C ASP A 171 -9.16 -17.08 4.44
N GLY A 172 -10.35 -16.58 4.76
CA GLY A 172 -10.67 -16.31 6.16
C GLY A 172 -11.87 -15.41 6.40
N VAL A 173 -12.02 -15.03 7.66
CA VAL A 173 -13.07 -14.16 8.16
C VAL A 173 -12.46 -13.02 8.98
N ASP A 174 -12.99 -11.82 8.80
CA ASP A 174 -12.71 -10.63 9.59
C ASP A 174 -13.98 -10.20 10.33
N LEU A 175 -13.90 -10.05 11.66
CA LEU A 175 -14.99 -9.55 12.49
C LEU A 175 -14.83 -8.04 12.69
N ASP A 176 -15.58 -7.25 11.92
CA ASP A 176 -15.61 -5.79 11.99
C ASP A 176 -16.90 -5.33 12.67
N ILE A 177 -17.03 -5.67 13.95
CA ILE A 177 -18.27 -5.43 14.71
C ILE A 177 -18.14 -4.11 15.45
N GLU A 178 -18.97 -3.14 15.06
CA GLU A 178 -18.88 -1.77 15.56
C GLU A 178 -20.06 -1.35 16.43
N GLN A 179 -21.10 -2.18 16.51
CA GLN A 179 -22.34 -1.91 17.25
C GLN A 179 -23.10 -3.21 17.60
N GLY A 180 -24.11 -3.09 18.46
CA GLY A 180 -25.01 -4.20 18.81
C GLY A 180 -24.71 -4.81 20.16
N THR A 181 -24.34 -6.09 20.19
CA THR A 181 -24.02 -6.84 21.42
C THR A 181 -22.72 -7.60 21.22
N SER A 182 -22.09 -8.07 22.29
CA SER A 182 -20.93 -8.99 22.20
C SER A 182 -21.34 -10.47 22.09
N THR A 183 -22.64 -10.76 22.07
CA THR A 183 -23.18 -12.12 22.09
C THR A 183 -22.79 -12.89 20.83
N GLY A 184 -22.37 -14.14 20.98
CA GLY A 184 -22.18 -15.07 19.87
C GLY A 184 -20.82 -15.02 19.18
N TYR A 185 -20.08 -13.91 19.20
CA TYR A 185 -18.84 -13.80 18.41
C TYR A 185 -17.73 -14.78 18.81
N ALA A 186 -17.58 -15.07 20.11
CA ALA A 186 -16.67 -16.12 20.58
C ALA A 186 -17.12 -17.52 20.10
N ALA A 187 -18.42 -17.81 20.10
CA ALA A 187 -18.97 -19.07 19.62
C ALA A 187 -18.81 -19.21 18.10
N PHE A 188 -19.10 -18.15 17.34
CA PHE A 188 -18.85 -18.08 15.90
C PHE A 188 -17.38 -18.34 15.58
N ALA A 189 -16.46 -17.61 16.23
CA ALA A 189 -15.02 -17.73 16.03
C ALA A 189 -14.50 -19.14 16.36
N THR A 190 -14.98 -19.73 17.47
CA THR A 190 -14.66 -21.09 17.88
C THR A 190 -15.11 -22.10 16.82
N GLN A 191 -16.33 -21.94 16.30
CA GLN A 191 -16.86 -22.84 15.29
C GLN A 191 -16.12 -22.73 13.95
N ILE A 192 -15.75 -21.51 13.51
CA ILE A 192 -14.91 -21.33 12.32
C ILE A 192 -13.56 -22.05 12.49
N ARG A 193 -12.89 -21.91 13.64
CA ARG A 193 -11.63 -22.63 13.91
C ARG A 193 -11.82 -24.15 13.92
N SER A 194 -12.93 -24.63 14.48
CA SER A 194 -13.29 -26.05 14.50
C SER A 194 -13.46 -26.60 13.08
N LEU A 195 -14.22 -25.91 12.22
CA LEU A 195 -14.47 -26.31 10.83
C LEU A 195 -13.23 -26.26 9.94
N TRP A 196 -12.31 -25.35 10.24
CA TRP A 196 -11.01 -25.29 9.57
C TRP A 196 -10.12 -26.49 9.92
N SER A 197 -10.22 -27.07 11.12
CA SER A 197 -9.38 -28.23 11.49
C SER A 197 -9.49 -29.36 10.47
N GLY A 198 -8.40 -29.64 9.75
CA GLY A 198 -8.35 -30.66 8.68
C GLY A 198 -8.72 -30.18 7.26
N ALA A 199 -8.92 -28.88 7.06
CA ALA A 199 -9.17 -28.32 5.72
C ALA A 199 -7.92 -28.35 4.82
N SER A 200 -8.14 -28.24 3.50
CA SER A 200 -7.10 -28.38 2.47
C SER A 200 -6.12 -27.22 2.36
N LYS A 201 -6.38 -26.10 3.04
CA LYS A 201 -5.52 -24.91 3.09
C LYS A 201 -5.62 -24.21 4.45
N PRO A 202 -4.62 -23.40 4.85
CA PRO A 202 -4.78 -22.51 5.99
C PRO A 202 -5.89 -21.48 5.74
N TYR A 203 -6.57 -21.07 6.80
CA TYR A 203 -7.48 -19.94 6.82
C TYR A 203 -6.95 -18.87 7.79
N TYR A 204 -7.62 -17.74 7.90
CA TYR A 204 -7.25 -16.67 8.81
C TYR A 204 -8.50 -16.16 9.51
N LEU A 205 -8.38 -15.91 10.80
CA LEU A 205 -9.42 -15.26 11.59
C LEU A 205 -8.86 -13.96 12.14
N SER A 206 -9.50 -12.86 11.78
CA SER A 206 -9.13 -11.53 12.26
C SER A 206 -10.33 -10.79 12.84
N ALA A 207 -10.03 -9.70 13.55
CA ALA A 207 -11.04 -8.77 14.02
C ALA A 207 -10.55 -7.33 13.83
N ALA A 208 -11.47 -6.39 13.75
CA ALA A 208 -11.19 -4.97 13.70
C ALA A 208 -11.92 -4.24 14.85
N PRO A 209 -11.46 -4.40 16.11
CA PRO A 209 -12.02 -3.64 17.23
C PRO A 209 -11.75 -2.15 17.09
N GLN A 210 -12.56 -1.31 17.73
CA GLN A 210 -12.22 0.11 17.91
C GLN A 210 -11.10 0.27 18.95
N CYS A 211 -10.43 1.43 18.98
CA CYS A 211 -9.31 1.63 19.90
C CYS A 211 -9.64 1.61 21.41
N PRO A 212 -10.84 1.96 21.92
CA PRO A 212 -11.15 1.81 23.34
C PRO A 212 -10.94 0.37 23.81
N PHE A 213 -10.24 0.21 24.94
CA PHE A 213 -9.87 -1.09 25.47
C PHE A 213 -10.54 -1.34 26.84
N PRO A 214 -11.10 -2.54 27.09
CA PRO A 214 -11.35 -3.60 26.11
C PRO A 214 -12.42 -3.17 25.09
N ASP A 215 -12.35 -3.72 23.88
CA ASP A 215 -13.37 -3.46 22.87
C ASP A 215 -14.72 -4.04 23.30
N ALA A 216 -15.79 -3.25 23.16
CA ALA A 216 -17.12 -3.57 23.67
C ALA A 216 -17.78 -4.77 22.96
N TRP A 217 -17.38 -5.06 21.72
CA TRP A 217 -18.09 -5.96 20.83
C TRP A 217 -17.36 -7.29 20.68
N VAL A 218 -16.07 -7.26 20.35
CA VAL A 218 -15.25 -8.45 20.09
C VAL A 218 -14.22 -8.73 21.17
N GLY A 219 -14.04 -7.85 22.17
CA GLY A 219 -13.02 -8.01 23.22
C GLY A 219 -13.04 -9.39 23.90
N SER A 220 -14.22 -9.86 24.33
CA SER A 220 -14.34 -11.19 24.96
C SER A 220 -13.99 -12.35 24.03
N ALA A 221 -14.22 -12.21 22.72
CA ALA A 221 -13.83 -13.21 21.73
C ALA A 221 -12.31 -13.24 21.53
N LEU A 222 -11.66 -12.07 21.51
CA LEU A 222 -10.20 -11.95 21.43
C LEU A 222 -9.50 -12.63 22.61
N ASP A 223 -10.12 -12.58 23.80
CA ASP A 223 -9.58 -13.18 25.03
C ASP A 223 -9.73 -14.70 25.08
N THR A 224 -10.66 -15.28 24.33
CA THR A 224 -11.05 -16.68 24.47
C THR A 224 -10.80 -17.53 23.23
N VAL A 225 -10.61 -16.91 22.06
CA VAL A 225 -10.44 -17.63 20.79
C VAL A 225 -9.18 -17.16 20.09
N TRP A 226 -8.51 -18.09 19.40
CA TRP A 226 -7.30 -17.80 18.64
C TRP A 226 -7.62 -16.90 17.43
N PHE A 227 -7.16 -15.64 17.44
CA PHE A 227 -7.19 -14.73 16.28
C PHE A 227 -5.76 -14.58 15.73
N ASP A 228 -5.61 -14.54 14.40
CA ASP A 228 -4.30 -14.38 13.75
C ASP A 228 -3.88 -12.91 13.68
N SER A 229 -4.84 -12.00 13.52
CA SER A 229 -4.58 -10.56 13.38
C SER A 229 -5.69 -9.71 13.99
N ILE A 230 -5.31 -8.61 14.64
CA ILE A 230 -6.22 -7.62 15.21
C ILE A 230 -5.92 -6.26 14.57
N TYR A 231 -6.89 -5.71 13.86
CA TYR A 231 -6.82 -4.46 13.11
C TYR A 231 -7.49 -3.33 13.88
N ILE A 232 -6.78 -2.80 14.88
CA ILE A 232 -7.34 -1.85 15.85
C ILE A 232 -7.64 -0.52 15.15
N GLN A 233 -8.91 -0.11 15.12
CA GLN A 233 -9.34 1.10 14.44
C GLN A 233 -9.00 2.34 15.29
N PHE A 234 -7.87 2.98 15.00
CA PHE A 234 -7.47 4.25 15.65
C PHE A 234 -8.08 5.47 14.95
N TYR A 235 -9.27 5.32 14.38
CA TYR A 235 -9.99 6.39 13.68
C TYR A 235 -10.48 7.49 14.62
N ASN A 236 -10.37 7.34 15.94
CA ASN A 236 -10.65 8.41 16.92
C ASN A 236 -9.43 8.66 17.86
N GLY A 237 -8.25 8.16 17.49
CA GLY A 237 -7.07 8.12 18.37
C GLY A 237 -5.74 8.50 17.73
N LEU A 238 -5.61 8.43 16.39
CA LEU A 238 -4.34 8.73 15.70
C LEU A 238 -3.84 10.15 15.91
N LYS A 239 -4.75 11.14 15.83
CA LYS A 239 -4.40 12.56 16.02
C LYS A 239 -3.90 12.88 17.42
N SER A 240 -4.22 12.03 18.39
CA SER A 240 -3.80 12.22 19.77
C SER A 240 -2.37 11.74 20.00
N TYR A 241 -1.73 11.06 19.05
CA TYR A 241 -0.35 10.64 19.23
C TYR A 241 0.65 11.83 19.19
N PRO A 242 1.65 11.88 20.09
CA PRO A 242 1.80 11.06 21.30
C PRO A 242 1.07 11.71 22.48
N SER A 243 0.05 11.05 23.02
CA SER A 243 -0.62 11.47 24.26
C SER A 243 -0.97 10.24 25.10
N SER A 244 -1.47 10.49 26.31
CA SER A 244 -2.01 9.44 27.17
C SER A 244 -3.24 8.73 26.60
N SER A 245 -3.92 9.27 25.59
CA SER A 245 -5.04 8.59 24.92
C SER A 245 -4.60 7.67 23.78
N TRP A 246 -3.32 7.69 23.40
CA TRP A 246 -2.76 6.67 22.50
C TRP A 246 -2.49 5.38 23.27
N ASN A 247 -3.39 4.41 23.13
CA ASN A 247 -3.38 3.22 23.97
C ASN A 247 -2.85 1.94 23.30
N TYR A 248 -2.21 2.04 22.13
CA TYR A 248 -1.58 0.90 21.47
C TYR A 248 -0.54 0.24 22.39
N GLY A 249 0.37 1.04 22.95
CA GLY A 249 1.46 0.55 23.79
C GLY A 249 1.09 0.29 25.24
N THR A 250 0.03 0.93 25.75
CA THR A 250 -0.36 0.87 27.18
C THR A 250 -1.39 -0.20 27.47
N ASP A 251 -2.31 -0.46 26.53
CA ASP A 251 -3.45 -1.34 26.75
C ASP A 251 -3.38 -2.56 25.82
N TRP A 252 -3.36 -2.31 24.50
CA TRP A 252 -3.42 -3.38 23.48
C TRP A 252 -2.18 -4.27 23.46
N LEU A 253 -0.99 -3.67 23.49
CA LEU A 253 0.28 -4.38 23.37
C LEU A 253 0.65 -5.24 24.60
N PRO A 254 0.42 -4.84 25.86
CA PRO A 254 0.71 -5.70 27.01
C PRO A 254 -0.36 -6.77 27.26
N HIS A 255 -1.56 -6.63 26.69
CA HIS A 255 -2.65 -7.58 26.92
C HIS A 255 -2.35 -8.99 26.38
N LEU A 256 -2.76 -10.00 27.15
CA LEU A 256 -2.58 -11.42 26.86
C LEU A 256 -3.86 -11.98 26.22
N PHE A 257 -3.89 -11.98 24.89
CA PHE A 257 -4.96 -12.62 24.12
C PHE A 257 -4.81 -14.14 24.10
N ALA A 258 -5.88 -14.85 23.71
CA ALA A 258 -5.85 -16.32 23.58
C ALA A 258 -4.75 -16.81 22.62
N ASN A 259 -4.44 -16.06 21.57
CA ASN A 259 -3.24 -16.26 20.75
C ASN A 259 -2.11 -15.35 21.26
N PRO A 260 -1.07 -15.90 21.92
CA PRO A 260 0.07 -15.09 22.38
C PRO A 260 0.90 -14.49 21.24
N ASN A 261 0.78 -15.03 20.02
CA ASN A 261 1.49 -14.58 18.83
C ASN A 261 0.61 -13.70 17.91
N VAL A 262 -0.53 -13.23 18.39
CA VAL A 262 -1.43 -12.40 17.58
C VAL A 262 -0.72 -11.13 17.10
N LYS A 263 -0.90 -10.82 15.83
CA LYS A 263 -0.35 -9.61 15.22
C LYS A 263 -1.31 -8.43 15.41
N LEU A 264 -0.80 -7.34 15.96
CA LEU A 264 -1.53 -6.09 16.16
C LEU A 264 -1.20 -5.12 15.03
N TYR A 265 -2.24 -4.54 14.43
CA TYR A 265 -2.12 -3.59 13.34
C TYR A 265 -2.73 -2.25 13.75
N ILE A 266 -2.14 -1.17 13.24
CA ILE A 266 -2.68 0.18 13.39
C ILE A 266 -3.67 0.42 12.25
N GLY A 267 -4.96 0.53 12.57
CA GLY A 267 -6.01 0.95 11.66
C GLY A 267 -6.08 2.46 11.52
N ALA A 268 -6.01 2.98 10.29
CA ALA A 268 -6.04 4.41 9.99
C ALA A 268 -7.05 4.78 8.88
N PRO A 269 -7.68 5.97 8.94
CA PRO A 269 -8.38 6.53 7.80
C PRO A 269 -7.39 6.81 6.67
N ALA A 270 -7.74 6.45 5.44
CA ALA A 270 -6.87 6.58 4.28
C ALA A 270 -6.96 7.96 3.61
N SER A 271 -7.93 8.79 3.99
CA SER A 271 -8.11 10.16 3.49
C SER A 271 -8.81 11.04 4.54
N PRO A 272 -8.79 12.37 4.39
CA PRO A 272 -9.54 13.30 5.25
C PRO A 272 -11.06 13.07 5.29
N THR A 273 -11.62 12.38 4.29
CA THR A 273 -13.06 12.11 4.17
C THR A 273 -13.42 10.66 4.51
N ALA A 274 -12.43 9.82 4.83
CA ALA A 274 -12.65 8.40 5.10
C ALA A 274 -13.22 8.12 6.50
N ALA A 275 -13.04 9.05 7.45
CA ALA A 275 -13.55 8.95 8.82
C ALA A 275 -14.07 10.31 9.30
N ASN A 276 -14.36 10.41 10.61
CA ASN A 276 -14.77 11.67 11.22
C ASN A 276 -13.75 12.79 10.96
N ALA A 277 -14.24 14.03 10.86
CA ALA A 277 -13.40 15.18 10.57
C ALA A 277 -12.25 15.32 11.59
N GLY A 278 -11.03 15.45 11.09
CA GLY A 278 -9.82 15.65 11.89
C GLY A 278 -9.15 14.37 12.39
N GLU A 279 -9.63 13.19 11.98
CA GLU A 279 -9.05 11.91 12.41
C GLU A 279 -7.97 11.36 11.48
N TYR A 280 -7.98 11.81 10.22
CA TYR A 280 -6.92 11.53 9.28
C TYR A 280 -5.62 12.25 9.67
N VAL A 281 -4.48 11.58 9.46
CA VAL A 281 -3.14 12.15 9.57
C VAL A 281 -2.37 11.90 8.27
N SER A 282 -1.37 12.74 7.96
CA SER A 282 -0.53 12.56 6.78
C SER A 282 0.26 11.24 6.82
N ALA A 283 0.71 10.77 5.65
CA ALA A 283 1.50 9.54 5.55
C ALA A 283 2.79 9.61 6.38
N SER A 284 3.44 10.79 6.44
CA SER A 284 4.62 11.03 7.27
C SER A 284 4.34 10.88 8.78
N THR A 285 3.22 11.42 9.25
CA THR A 285 2.79 11.30 10.63
C THR A 285 2.44 9.84 10.95
N LEU A 286 1.64 9.18 10.11
CA LEU A 286 1.32 7.76 10.28
C LEU A 286 2.59 6.89 10.26
N GLY A 287 3.53 7.15 9.35
CA GLY A 287 4.81 6.45 9.30
C GLY A 287 5.63 6.62 10.59
N SER A 288 5.58 7.79 11.22
CA SER A 288 6.25 8.04 12.51
C SER A 288 5.58 7.25 13.65
N ILE A 289 4.25 7.25 13.71
CA ILE A 289 3.46 6.47 14.69
C ILE A 289 3.76 4.97 14.54
N VAL A 290 3.76 4.49 13.31
CA VAL A 290 4.01 3.08 13.01
C VAL A 290 5.45 2.69 13.36
N SER A 291 6.44 3.49 12.97
CA SER A 291 7.85 3.21 13.28
C SER A 291 8.09 3.14 14.79
N ALA A 292 7.49 4.06 15.55
CA ALA A 292 7.55 4.03 17.01
C ALA A 292 6.84 2.79 17.59
N SER A 293 5.64 2.48 17.10
CA SER A 293 4.84 1.33 17.59
C SER A 293 5.49 -0.02 17.26
N ARG A 294 6.12 -0.14 16.09
CA ARG A 294 6.92 -1.31 15.71
C ARG A 294 8.12 -1.51 16.63
N THR A 295 8.77 -0.42 17.06
CA THR A 295 9.93 -0.46 17.96
C THR A 295 9.55 -0.95 19.37
N LEU A 296 8.32 -0.69 19.83
CA LEU A 296 7.85 -1.18 21.13
C LEU A 296 7.84 -2.70 21.22
N ASN A 297 7.39 -3.38 20.16
CA ASN A 297 7.44 -4.84 20.08
C ASN A 297 7.36 -5.31 18.61
N PRO A 298 8.50 -5.56 17.95
CA PRO A 298 8.52 -5.92 16.53
C PRO A 298 7.92 -7.31 16.25
N SER A 299 7.86 -8.18 17.26
CA SER A 299 7.31 -9.54 17.13
C SER A 299 5.78 -9.55 17.15
N ARG A 300 5.15 -8.63 17.87
CA ARG A 300 3.69 -8.49 17.94
C ARG A 300 3.14 -7.46 16.96
N PHE A 301 3.95 -6.51 16.51
CA PHE A 301 3.55 -5.57 15.46
C PHE A 301 3.33 -6.31 14.13
N GLY A 302 2.18 -6.09 13.49
CA GLY A 302 1.78 -6.72 12.24
C GLY A 302 1.88 -5.80 11.02
N GLY A 303 1.64 -4.50 11.20
CA GLY A 303 1.60 -3.53 10.12
C GLY A 303 0.46 -2.52 10.24
N VAL A 304 -0.10 -2.12 9.09
CA VAL A 304 -1.15 -1.09 9.00
C VAL A 304 -2.40 -1.64 8.33
N MET A 305 -3.56 -1.18 8.77
CA MET A 305 -4.83 -1.35 8.07
C MET A 305 -5.36 0.02 7.66
N LEU A 306 -5.86 0.15 6.43
CA LEU A 306 -6.39 1.40 5.91
C LEU A 306 -7.88 1.27 5.59
N TRP A 307 -8.64 2.25 6.07
CA TRP A 307 -10.02 2.49 5.69
C TRP A 307 -10.12 3.65 4.70
N ASP A 308 -10.36 3.39 3.42
CA ASP A 308 -10.35 2.10 2.73
C ASP A 308 -9.52 2.19 1.44
N ALA A 309 -9.53 1.16 0.61
CA ALA A 309 -8.75 1.13 -0.63
C ALA A 309 -9.15 2.25 -1.61
N SER A 310 -10.43 2.59 -1.75
CA SER A 310 -10.85 3.64 -2.69
C SER A 310 -10.39 5.01 -2.21
N GLN A 311 -10.49 5.26 -0.90
CA GLN A 311 -10.00 6.48 -0.27
C GLN A 311 -8.49 6.61 -0.35
N ALA A 312 -7.74 5.52 -0.13
CA ALA A 312 -6.28 5.51 -0.28
C ALA A 312 -5.86 5.87 -1.71
N TYR A 313 -6.58 5.31 -2.69
CA TYR A 313 -6.33 5.55 -4.11
C TYR A 313 -6.63 7.00 -4.51
N ALA A 314 -7.77 7.52 -4.07
CA ALA A 314 -8.19 8.90 -4.31
C ALA A 314 -7.25 9.91 -3.65
N ASN A 315 -6.69 9.56 -2.49
CA ASN A 315 -5.78 10.40 -1.71
C ASN A 315 -4.31 10.20 -2.12
N GLY A 316 -4.02 10.30 -3.42
CA GLY A 316 -2.64 10.30 -3.94
C GLY A 316 -1.87 9.00 -3.63
N ARG A 317 -2.55 7.85 -3.69
CA ARG A 317 -1.95 6.54 -3.36
C ARG A 317 -1.35 6.48 -1.97
N PHE A 318 -2.15 6.89 -0.97
CA PHE A 318 -1.78 6.88 0.44
C PHE A 318 -1.29 5.50 0.91
N ASP A 319 -1.87 4.42 0.37
CA ASP A 319 -1.47 3.04 0.59
C ASP A 319 0.00 2.77 0.23
N VAL A 320 0.45 3.28 -0.92
CA VAL A 320 1.84 3.16 -1.38
C VAL A 320 2.77 3.94 -0.47
N GLN A 321 2.41 5.18 -0.14
CA GLN A 321 3.23 6.03 0.74
C GLN A 321 3.45 5.36 2.09
N VAL A 322 2.39 4.84 2.70
CA VAL A 322 2.46 4.15 4.00
C VAL A 322 3.26 2.87 3.90
N LYS A 323 2.99 1.99 2.93
CA LYS A 323 3.71 0.72 2.80
C LYS A 323 5.19 0.92 2.49
N ASN A 324 5.55 1.95 1.73
CA ASN A 324 6.94 2.29 1.47
C ASN A 324 7.67 2.78 2.72
N LEU A 325 7.00 3.50 3.63
CA LEU A 325 7.54 3.83 4.95
C LEU A 325 7.72 2.58 5.83
N LEU A 326 6.89 1.54 5.66
CA LEU A 326 7.03 0.26 6.38
C LEU A 326 8.19 -0.59 5.87
N THR A 327 8.48 -0.53 4.57
CA THR A 327 9.34 -1.50 3.87
C THR A 327 10.64 -0.90 3.32
N GLY A 328 10.82 0.42 3.36
CA GLY A 328 11.95 1.09 2.73
C GLY A 328 11.85 1.14 1.20
N ASN A 329 10.66 1.49 0.68
CA ASN A 329 10.34 1.55 -0.76
C ASN A 329 10.28 0.19 -1.48
N GLY A 330 9.80 -0.86 -0.80
CA GLY A 330 9.76 -2.22 -1.34
C GLY A 330 8.51 -2.60 -2.14
N CYS A 331 7.57 -1.68 -2.37
CA CYS A 331 6.31 -1.99 -3.06
C CYS A 331 5.99 -1.00 -4.20
N SER A 332 5.06 -1.40 -5.06
CA SER A 332 4.62 -0.71 -6.27
C SER A 332 3.11 -0.84 -6.46
N ALA A 333 2.49 0.27 -6.85
CA ALA A 333 1.07 0.42 -7.17
C ALA A 333 0.54 -0.57 -8.23
N ALA A 334 -0.74 -0.94 -8.14
CA ALA A 334 -1.47 -1.65 -9.20
C ALA A 334 -1.41 -0.90 -10.53
N GLY A 335 -1.04 -1.59 -11.62
CA GLY A 335 -0.83 -0.97 -12.94
C GLY A 335 0.33 0.04 -12.98
N GLY A 336 1.10 0.15 -11.90
CA GLY A 336 2.12 1.16 -11.66
C GLY A 336 3.46 0.83 -12.29
N GLY A 337 3.52 0.95 -13.62
CA GLY A 337 4.62 1.73 -14.17
C GLY A 337 4.39 3.18 -13.80
N GLY A 338 5.02 3.60 -12.71
CA GLY A 338 5.13 4.97 -12.22
C GLY A 338 4.06 5.97 -12.71
N THR A 339 3.02 6.18 -11.92
CA THR A 339 2.31 7.47 -11.92
C THR A 339 2.42 8.07 -10.52
N GLY A 340 3.59 8.58 -10.20
CA GLY A 340 3.70 9.58 -9.14
C GLY A 340 3.27 10.93 -9.73
N ASP A 341 2.17 11.50 -9.22
CA ASP A 341 1.74 12.92 -9.21
C ASP A 341 2.05 13.87 -10.40
N GLY A 342 2.38 13.35 -11.57
CA GLY A 342 3.01 14.13 -12.62
C GLY A 342 2.65 13.65 -14.01
N CYS A 343 1.40 13.27 -14.28
CA CYS A 343 0.94 12.97 -15.64
C CYS A 343 -0.19 13.93 -16.08
N ALA A 344 0.07 14.78 -17.07
CA ALA A 344 -0.90 15.72 -17.64
C ALA A 344 -1.82 15.07 -18.69
N GLN A 345 -1.38 13.99 -19.32
CA GLN A 345 -2.13 13.33 -20.37
C GLN A 345 -1.90 11.83 -20.32
N THR A 346 -2.99 11.08 -20.33
CA THR A 346 -2.97 9.63 -20.24
C THR A 346 -3.53 8.96 -21.49
N TYR A 347 -3.21 7.68 -21.64
CA TYR A 347 -3.70 6.79 -22.68
C TYR A 347 -4.14 5.46 -22.07
N THR A 348 -5.36 5.04 -22.34
CA THR A 348 -5.84 3.71 -21.92
C THR A 348 -5.55 2.70 -23.02
N VAL A 349 -4.75 1.68 -22.69
CA VAL A 349 -4.40 0.55 -23.55
C VAL A 349 -5.66 -0.18 -24.00
N LYS A 350 -5.77 -0.41 -25.30
CA LYS A 350 -6.84 -1.12 -25.99
C LYS A 350 -6.34 -2.49 -26.44
N SER A 351 -7.28 -3.36 -26.78
CA SER A 351 -6.95 -4.69 -27.33
C SER A 351 -6.20 -4.54 -28.66
N GLY A 352 -5.02 -5.15 -28.75
CA GLY A 352 -4.16 -5.12 -29.94
C GLY A 352 -3.09 -4.01 -29.95
N ASP A 353 -2.99 -3.20 -28.89
CA ASP A 353 -1.96 -2.17 -28.82
C ASP A 353 -0.54 -2.74 -28.72
N THR A 354 0.38 -2.05 -29.38
CA THR A 354 1.84 -2.23 -29.30
C THR A 354 2.48 -0.85 -29.09
N CYS A 355 3.76 -0.76 -28.72
CA CYS A 355 4.43 0.55 -28.60
C CYS A 355 4.25 1.39 -29.88
N SER A 356 4.47 0.76 -31.04
CA SER A 356 4.32 1.40 -32.36
C SER A 356 2.89 1.87 -32.68
N ALA A 357 1.87 1.11 -32.24
CA ALA A 357 0.48 1.49 -32.45
C ALA A 357 0.08 2.67 -31.55
N ILE A 358 0.60 2.71 -30.31
CA ILE A 358 0.36 3.79 -29.36
C ILE A 358 1.09 5.06 -29.83
N GLU A 359 2.35 4.94 -30.26
CA GLU A 359 3.12 6.04 -30.86
C GLU A 359 2.39 6.63 -32.06
N SER A 360 1.92 5.79 -32.98
CA SER A 360 1.14 6.23 -34.15
C SER A 360 -0.18 6.91 -33.78
N ALA A 361 -0.84 6.46 -32.72
CA ALA A 361 -2.14 6.97 -32.29
C ALA A 361 -2.05 8.27 -31.47
N THR A 362 -0.92 8.52 -30.80
CA THR A 362 -0.80 9.57 -29.78
C THR A 362 0.29 10.59 -30.09
N GLY A 363 1.25 10.24 -30.96
CA GLY A 363 2.41 11.05 -31.30
C GLY A 363 3.53 11.04 -30.25
N VAL A 364 3.43 10.23 -29.19
CA VAL A 364 4.53 10.03 -28.22
C VAL A 364 5.54 9.06 -28.81
N THR A 365 6.84 9.38 -28.74
CA THR A 365 7.87 8.45 -29.22
C THR A 365 8.00 7.23 -28.30
N ASP A 366 8.45 6.09 -28.82
CA ASP A 366 8.75 4.89 -28.03
C ASP A 366 9.64 5.20 -26.81
N ALA A 367 10.70 5.99 -27.02
CA ALA A 367 11.60 6.42 -25.95
C ALA A 367 10.89 7.28 -24.88
N GLN A 368 10.01 8.20 -25.28
CA GLN A 368 9.21 9.00 -24.34
C GLN A 368 8.18 8.14 -23.61
N LEU A 369 7.57 7.18 -24.29
CA LEU A 369 6.60 6.26 -23.71
C LEU A 369 7.27 5.43 -22.61
N HIS A 370 8.47 4.87 -22.86
CA HIS A 370 9.24 4.14 -21.86
C HIS A 370 9.76 5.04 -20.74
N ALA A 371 10.18 6.27 -21.04
CA ALA A 371 10.64 7.23 -20.03
C ALA A 371 9.52 7.63 -19.06
N LEU A 372 8.30 7.81 -19.56
CA LEU A 372 7.13 8.15 -18.76
C LEU A 372 6.48 6.94 -18.10
N ASN A 373 6.75 5.72 -18.59
CA ASN A 373 6.16 4.48 -18.11
C ASN A 373 7.23 3.38 -17.97
N PRO A 374 8.14 3.51 -16.99
CA PRO A 374 9.33 2.66 -16.90
C PRO A 374 9.04 1.17 -16.63
N ALA A 375 7.81 0.80 -16.27
CA ALA A 375 7.43 -0.61 -16.13
C ALA A 375 6.99 -1.26 -17.46
N ILE A 376 6.82 -0.52 -18.55
CA ILE A 376 6.61 -1.13 -19.87
C ILE A 376 7.95 -1.68 -20.33
N ASN A 377 7.99 -2.97 -20.68
CA ASN A 377 9.20 -3.59 -21.23
C ASN A 377 9.47 -3.07 -22.65
N SER A 378 10.69 -3.24 -23.15
CA SER A 378 11.12 -2.73 -24.47
C SER A 378 10.33 -3.25 -25.68
N GLY A 379 9.45 -4.25 -25.49
CA GLY A 379 8.58 -4.76 -26.54
C GLY A 379 7.09 -4.42 -26.36
N CYS A 380 6.72 -3.66 -25.32
CA CYS A 380 5.34 -3.47 -24.88
C CYS A 380 4.54 -4.78 -24.73
N THR A 381 5.20 -5.93 -24.52
CA THR A 381 4.50 -7.22 -24.47
C THR A 381 3.80 -7.47 -23.14
N ASN A 382 4.09 -6.63 -22.14
CA ASN A 382 3.45 -6.64 -20.83
C ASN A 382 2.33 -5.60 -20.68
N LEU A 383 1.86 -5.02 -21.78
CA LEU A 383 0.70 -4.13 -21.77
C LEU A 383 -0.59 -4.92 -21.50
N SER A 384 -1.44 -4.39 -20.63
CA SER A 384 -2.74 -4.97 -20.31
C SER A 384 -3.87 -4.08 -20.81
N VAL A 385 -4.92 -4.66 -21.41
CA VAL A 385 -6.10 -3.88 -21.82
C VAL A 385 -6.71 -3.18 -20.60
N GLY A 386 -6.94 -1.88 -20.70
CA GLY A 386 -7.38 -1.04 -19.59
C GLY A 386 -6.25 -0.40 -18.77
N GLN A 387 -4.99 -0.80 -18.99
CA GLN A 387 -3.83 -0.14 -18.39
C GLN A 387 -3.77 1.32 -18.82
N THR A 388 -3.52 2.23 -17.89
CA THR A 388 -3.35 3.66 -18.19
C THR A 388 -1.87 3.98 -18.29
N LEU A 389 -1.44 4.49 -19.44
CA LEU A 389 -0.08 4.96 -19.70
C LEU A 389 -0.03 6.47 -19.63
N CYS A 390 1.07 7.02 -19.13
CA CYS A 390 1.36 8.44 -19.20
C CYS A 390 1.94 8.81 -20.56
N LEU A 391 1.28 9.72 -21.27
CA LEU A 391 1.74 10.27 -22.55
C LEU A 391 2.50 11.58 -22.38
N LYS A 392 2.23 12.30 -21.28
CA LYS A 392 2.83 13.60 -21.02
C LYS A 392 2.96 13.86 -19.53
N ALA A 393 4.15 14.29 -19.10
CA ALA A 393 4.35 14.74 -17.74
C ALA A 393 3.48 15.97 -17.39
N GLY A 394 2.94 15.98 -16.18
CA GLY A 394 2.21 17.07 -15.56
C GLY A 394 3.12 18.28 -15.41
N THR A 395 2.61 19.49 -15.67
CA THR A 395 3.34 20.74 -15.41
C THR A 395 3.41 21.09 -13.92
N GLY A 396 2.93 20.21 -13.03
CA GLY A 396 3.13 20.28 -11.59
C GLY A 396 4.43 19.57 -11.22
N GLY A 397 5.57 20.19 -11.53
CA GLY A 397 6.87 19.71 -11.08
C GLY A 397 6.92 19.70 -9.55
N GLY A 398 7.37 18.56 -8.99
CA GLY A 398 7.48 18.33 -7.56
C GLY A 398 8.18 19.48 -6.85
N SER A 399 7.39 20.33 -6.20
CA SER A 399 7.86 21.07 -5.06
C SER A 399 7.83 20.11 -3.89
N SER A 400 9.01 19.69 -3.44
CA SER A 400 9.18 19.27 -2.05
C SER A 400 8.54 20.36 -1.19
N SER A 401 7.55 20.00 -0.36
CA SER A 401 6.94 20.93 0.58
C SER A 401 8.04 21.60 1.39
N GLY A 402 8.33 22.87 1.09
CA GLY A 402 9.45 23.61 1.66
C GLY A 402 10.38 24.32 0.67
N CYS A 403 10.20 24.21 -0.64
CA CYS A 403 11.04 24.92 -1.62
C CYS A 403 10.88 26.45 -1.53
N THR A 404 11.98 27.18 -1.30
CA THR A 404 11.98 28.65 -1.10
C THR A 404 12.59 29.41 -2.28
N GLN A 405 13.39 28.75 -3.11
CA GLN A 405 13.94 29.33 -4.34
C GLN A 405 13.82 28.32 -5.49
N THR A 406 13.50 28.82 -6.69
CA THR A 406 13.30 27.98 -7.87
C THR A 406 14.06 28.50 -9.09
N TYR A 407 14.30 27.61 -10.04
CA TYR A 407 14.92 27.88 -11.33
C TYR A 407 14.07 27.32 -12.47
N THR A 408 13.82 28.10 -13.51
CA THR A 408 13.11 27.63 -14.71
C THR A 408 14.11 27.26 -15.79
N VAL A 409 14.09 25.98 -16.19
CA VAL A 409 14.95 25.41 -17.24
C VAL A 409 14.74 26.15 -18.56
N LYS A 410 15.85 26.55 -19.17
CA LYS A 410 15.95 27.22 -20.46
C LYS A 410 16.49 26.26 -21.51
N SER A 411 16.29 26.62 -22.78
CA SER A 411 16.83 25.85 -23.90
C SER A 411 18.35 25.80 -23.83
N GLY A 412 18.91 24.59 -23.80
CA GLY A 412 20.36 24.36 -23.74
C GLY A 412 20.93 24.18 -22.33
N ASP A 413 20.10 24.19 -21.30
CA ASP A 413 20.55 23.94 -19.92
C ASP A 413 21.05 22.50 -19.73
N THR A 414 22.12 22.38 -18.94
CA THR A 414 22.72 21.15 -18.42
C THR A 414 22.89 21.30 -16.90
N CYS A 415 23.16 20.23 -16.14
CA CYS A 415 23.43 20.36 -14.69
C CYS A 415 24.51 21.43 -14.45
N SER A 416 25.64 21.30 -15.16
CA SER A 416 26.76 22.26 -15.08
C SER A 416 26.40 23.70 -15.44
N ALA A 417 25.50 23.91 -16.41
CA ALA A 417 25.07 25.26 -16.79
C ALA A 417 24.14 25.88 -15.74
N ILE A 418 23.31 25.06 -15.10
CA ILE A 418 22.41 25.49 -14.02
C ILE A 418 23.22 25.78 -12.77
N GLU A 419 24.14 24.89 -12.38
CA GLU A 419 25.07 25.10 -11.26
C GLU A 419 25.85 26.42 -11.43
N ALA A 420 26.41 26.65 -12.62
CA ALA A 420 27.13 27.89 -12.91
C ALA A 420 26.23 29.14 -12.87
N ALA A 421 24.94 29.01 -13.20
CA ALA A 421 23.99 30.12 -13.23
C ALA A 421 23.35 30.43 -11.87
N THR A 422 23.25 29.45 -10.99
CA THR A 422 22.49 29.56 -9.72
C THR A 422 23.34 29.42 -8.47
N GLY A 423 24.55 28.86 -8.59
CA GLY A 423 25.45 28.58 -7.47
C GLY A 423 25.03 27.39 -6.62
N VAL A 424 24.06 26.58 -7.05
CA VAL A 424 23.77 25.27 -6.40
C VAL A 424 24.79 24.24 -6.89
N THR A 425 25.15 23.27 -6.07
CA THR A 425 25.97 22.13 -6.52
C THR A 425 25.11 21.08 -7.23
N ASP A 426 25.70 20.27 -8.10
CA ASP A 426 25.05 19.10 -8.72
C ASP A 426 24.34 18.22 -7.68
N ALA A 427 25.02 17.92 -6.57
CA ALA A 427 24.47 17.14 -5.47
C ALA A 427 23.25 17.81 -4.81
N GLN A 428 23.28 19.13 -4.58
CA GLN A 428 22.14 19.88 -4.04
C GLN A 428 20.98 19.91 -5.03
N LEU A 429 21.28 20.07 -6.33
CA LEU A 429 20.29 20.07 -7.39
C LEU A 429 19.58 18.72 -7.46
N HIS A 430 20.30 17.60 -7.41
CA HIS A 430 19.74 16.26 -7.39
C HIS A 430 19.00 15.93 -6.09
N ALA A 431 19.51 16.38 -4.93
CA ALA A 431 18.87 16.17 -3.64
C ALA A 431 17.51 16.88 -3.53
N LEU A 432 17.42 18.10 -4.08
CA LEU A 432 16.20 18.90 -4.09
C LEU A 432 15.25 18.51 -5.23
N ASN A 433 15.77 17.87 -6.28
CA ASN A 433 15.02 17.48 -7.47
C ASN A 433 15.30 16.01 -7.83
N PRO A 434 14.85 15.03 -7.02
CA PRO A 434 15.18 13.61 -7.23
C PRO A 434 14.66 13.02 -8.55
N ALA A 435 13.81 13.75 -9.28
CA ALA A 435 13.32 13.38 -10.61
C ALA A 435 14.29 13.71 -11.75
N ILE A 436 15.32 14.54 -11.55
CA ILE A 436 16.36 14.79 -12.57
C ILE A 436 17.42 13.69 -12.52
N ASN A 437 17.78 13.16 -13.70
CA ASN A 437 18.80 12.13 -13.79
C ASN A 437 20.21 12.74 -13.67
N SER A 438 21.22 11.93 -13.35
CA SER A 438 22.59 12.36 -13.08
C SER A 438 23.31 13.10 -14.23
N GLY A 439 22.69 13.20 -15.40
CA GLY A 439 23.23 13.96 -16.54
C GLY A 439 22.38 15.17 -16.92
N CYS A 440 21.31 15.46 -16.18
CA CYS A 440 20.28 16.43 -16.54
C CYS A 440 19.72 16.27 -17.96
N THR A 441 19.82 15.07 -18.55
CA THR A 441 19.39 14.84 -19.95
C THR A 441 17.88 14.73 -20.09
N ASN A 442 17.18 14.62 -18.96
CA ASN A 442 15.71 14.62 -18.87
C ASN A 442 15.12 15.98 -18.50
N LEU A 443 15.92 17.06 -18.54
CA LEU A 443 15.42 18.41 -18.32
C LEU A 443 14.54 18.87 -19.50
N SER A 444 13.39 19.45 -19.18
CA SER A 444 12.47 20.03 -20.17
C SER A 444 12.49 21.55 -20.09
N VAL A 445 12.55 22.25 -21.22
CA VAL A 445 12.43 23.73 -21.24
C VAL A 445 11.11 24.14 -20.58
N GLY A 446 11.18 25.06 -19.62
CA GLY A 446 10.05 25.50 -18.80
C GLY A 446 9.83 24.68 -17.53
N GLN A 447 10.60 23.61 -17.30
CA GLN A 447 10.58 22.86 -16.04
C GLN A 447 11.07 23.74 -14.88
N THR A 448 10.38 23.71 -13.75
CA THR A 448 10.80 24.39 -12.52
C THR A 448 11.58 23.43 -11.64
N LEU A 449 12.82 23.78 -11.30
CA LEU A 449 13.69 23.08 -10.36
C LEU A 449 13.73 23.83 -9.03
N CYS A 450 13.77 23.10 -7.92
CA CYS A 450 14.00 23.65 -6.60
C CYS A 450 15.50 23.90 -6.37
N LEU A 451 15.85 25.07 -5.85
CA LEU A 451 17.22 25.47 -5.55
C LEU A 451 17.51 25.53 -4.03
N SER A 452 16.50 25.67 -3.17
CA SER A 452 16.68 25.66 -1.70
C SER A 452 15.38 25.37 -0.92
N GLY A 453 15.50 24.96 0.36
CA GLY A 453 14.39 24.53 1.23
C GLY A 453 14.26 25.29 2.57
N SER A 454 13.12 25.12 3.27
CA SER A 454 12.69 25.89 4.47
C SER A 454 13.39 25.49 5.80
N GLY A 455 14.27 24.48 5.78
CA GLY A 455 15.18 24.19 6.89
C GLY A 455 16.49 24.92 6.65
N GLY A 456 16.75 25.99 7.40
CA GLY A 456 17.95 26.83 7.25
C GLY A 456 19.24 26.02 7.34
N GLY A 457 19.78 25.69 6.17
CA GLY A 457 21.10 25.06 5.98
C GLY A 457 21.72 25.39 4.61
N GLY A 458 21.15 26.34 3.87
CA GLY A 458 21.67 26.82 2.59
C GLY A 458 21.95 28.31 2.67
N GLY A 459 23.02 28.70 3.38
CA GLY A 459 23.76 29.88 2.92
C GLY A 459 24.22 29.54 1.51
N GLY A 460 23.78 30.30 0.50
CA GLY A 460 24.08 30.00 -0.90
C GLY A 460 25.57 29.70 -1.08
N CYS A 461 25.89 28.69 -1.90
CA CYS A 461 27.27 28.35 -2.13
C CYS A 461 27.95 29.47 -2.95
N THR A 462 28.70 30.34 -2.29
CA THR A 462 29.44 31.47 -2.87
C THR A 462 30.90 31.12 -3.18
N GLN A 463 31.45 30.02 -2.64
CA GLN A 463 32.75 29.49 -3.04
C GLN A 463 32.66 27.98 -3.23
N THR A 464 33.22 27.53 -4.35
CA THR A 464 33.25 26.14 -4.73
C THR A 464 34.68 25.65 -4.93
N TYR A 465 34.87 24.33 -4.81
CA TYR A 465 36.10 23.62 -5.12
C TYR A 465 35.82 22.52 -6.12
N THR A 466 36.54 22.50 -7.23
CA THR A 466 36.43 21.42 -8.22
C THR A 466 37.36 20.27 -7.85
N VAL A 467 36.77 19.09 -7.62
CA VAL A 467 37.48 17.85 -7.30
C VAL A 467 38.44 17.47 -8.42
N LYS A 468 39.68 17.18 -8.04
CA LYS A 468 40.77 16.75 -8.91
C LYS A 468 41.08 15.27 -8.66
N SER A 469 41.78 14.68 -9.62
CA SER A 469 42.27 13.30 -9.48
C SER A 469 43.20 13.18 -8.27
N GLY A 470 42.84 12.29 -7.34
CA GLY A 470 43.62 12.02 -6.13
C GLY A 470 43.22 12.83 -4.89
N ASP A 471 42.16 13.64 -4.97
CA ASP A 471 41.66 14.38 -3.81
C ASP A 471 41.09 13.45 -2.73
N THR A 472 41.38 13.81 -1.47
CA THR A 472 40.83 13.24 -0.24
C THR A 472 40.24 14.37 0.60
N CYS A 473 39.42 14.08 1.62
CA CYS A 473 38.92 15.14 2.52
C CYS A 473 40.07 15.98 3.08
N SER A 474 41.15 15.32 3.53
CA SER A 474 42.34 15.97 4.06
C SER A 474 43.12 16.80 3.03
N ALA A 475 43.17 16.38 1.76
CA ALA A 475 43.81 17.15 0.70
C ALA A 475 43.01 18.41 0.35
N ILE A 476 41.68 18.30 0.36
CA ILE A 476 40.76 19.41 0.10
C ILE A 476 40.80 20.42 1.26
N GLU A 477 40.75 19.94 2.50
CA GLU A 477 40.91 20.75 3.72
C GLU A 477 42.24 21.51 3.69
N ALA A 478 43.36 20.83 3.36
CA ALA A 478 44.66 21.48 3.25
C ALA A 478 44.74 22.51 2.11
N ALA A 479 44.03 22.28 1.00
CA ALA A 479 44.06 23.16 -0.17
C ALA A 479 43.13 24.37 -0.06
N THR A 480 42.05 24.28 0.71
CA THR A 480 40.97 25.27 0.75
C THR A 480 40.81 25.95 2.10
N GLY A 481 41.31 25.33 3.18
CA GLY A 481 41.17 25.81 4.55
C GLY A 481 39.80 25.53 5.19
N VAL A 482 38.89 24.84 4.51
CA VAL A 482 37.61 24.39 5.09
C VAL A 482 37.85 23.18 5.98
N SER A 483 37.27 23.14 7.19
CA SER A 483 37.43 21.95 8.04
C SER A 483 36.67 20.75 7.47
N ASP A 484 37.10 19.54 7.75
CA ASP A 484 36.39 18.30 7.38
C ASP A 484 34.90 18.33 7.80
N SER A 485 34.63 18.80 9.02
CA SER A 485 33.26 18.98 9.52
C SER A 485 32.44 20.01 8.73
N GLN A 486 33.06 21.12 8.30
CA GLN A 486 32.41 22.12 7.46
C GLN A 486 32.18 21.59 6.05
N LEU A 487 33.15 20.85 5.50
CA LEU A 487 33.04 20.21 4.19
C LEU A 487 31.85 19.25 4.15
N HIS A 488 31.69 18.40 5.17
CA HIS A 488 30.54 17.49 5.28
C HIS A 488 29.22 18.21 5.57
N ALA A 489 29.24 19.28 6.38
CA ALA A 489 28.04 20.07 6.64
C ALA A 489 27.51 20.77 5.38
N LEU A 490 28.41 21.30 4.56
CA LEU A 490 28.08 21.97 3.30
C LEU A 490 27.79 21.00 2.16
N ASN A 491 28.31 19.77 2.24
CA ASN A 491 28.17 18.74 1.21
C ASN A 491 27.76 17.38 1.81
N PRO A 492 26.49 17.23 2.25
CA PRO A 492 26.03 16.04 2.99
C PRO A 492 26.06 14.72 2.20
N SER A 493 26.23 14.80 0.87
CA SER A 493 26.39 13.64 -0.03
C SER A 493 27.78 13.01 0.05
N ILE A 494 28.80 13.72 0.55
CA ILE A 494 30.15 13.18 0.71
C ILE A 494 30.17 12.25 1.91
N ASN A 495 30.60 11.01 1.72
CA ASN A 495 30.78 10.08 2.83
C ASN A 495 31.98 10.46 3.70
N SER A 496 32.03 9.98 4.94
CA SER A 496 33.09 10.32 5.92
C SER A 496 34.53 9.99 5.51
N GLY A 497 34.74 9.30 4.39
CA GLY A 497 36.05 9.03 3.83
C GLY A 497 36.38 9.79 2.55
N CYS A 498 35.48 10.66 2.05
CA CYS A 498 35.54 11.26 0.71
C CYS A 498 35.84 10.24 -0.41
N THR A 499 35.40 9.00 -0.23
CA THR A 499 35.68 7.93 -1.20
C THR A 499 34.73 7.93 -2.39
N ASN A 500 33.68 8.75 -2.33
CA ASN A 500 32.66 8.91 -3.37
C ASN A 500 32.79 10.23 -4.15
N LEU A 501 33.93 10.93 -4.05
CA LEU A 501 34.21 12.13 -4.82
C LEU A 501 34.41 11.79 -6.30
N SER A 502 33.75 12.56 -7.18
CA SER A 502 33.89 12.41 -8.63
C SER A 502 34.82 13.48 -9.20
N ILE A 503 35.76 13.11 -10.06
CA ILE A 503 36.65 14.09 -10.71
C ILE A 503 35.80 15.08 -11.52
N GLY A 504 35.99 16.37 -11.27
CA GLY A 504 35.21 17.46 -11.88
C GLY A 504 33.98 17.89 -11.09
N GLU A 505 33.61 17.20 -10.01
CA GLU A 505 32.53 17.58 -9.09
C GLU A 505 32.85 18.91 -8.39
N SER A 506 31.85 19.78 -8.21
CA SER A 506 32.01 21.04 -7.47
C SER A 506 31.48 20.89 -6.03
N LEU A 507 32.38 21.02 -5.06
CA LEU A 507 32.08 21.01 -3.63
C LEU A 507 31.90 22.42 -3.10
N CYS A 508 31.01 22.60 -2.13
CA CYS A 508 30.79 23.87 -1.47
C CYS A 508 31.75 24.12 -0.30
N LEU A 509 32.24 25.36 -0.15
CA LEU A 509 33.29 25.71 0.83
C LEU A 509 32.95 26.85 1.82
N ASN A 510 31.83 27.56 1.65
CA ASN A 510 31.70 28.97 2.11
C ASN A 510 30.54 29.31 3.04
#